data_AF-A0A845YQG4-F1
#
_entry.id   AF-A0A845YQG4-F1
#
_cell.length_a   1.000
_cell.length_b   1.000
_cell.length_c   1.000
_cell.angle_alpha   90.00
_cell.angle_beta   90.00
_cell.angle_gamma   90.00
#
_symmetry.space_group_name_H-M   'P 1'
#
loop_
_entity.id
_entity.type
_entity.pdbx_description
1 polymer ?
#
loop_
_entity_poly.entity_id
_entity_poly.type
_entity_poly.pdbx_seq_one_letter_code
_entity_poly.pdbx_strand_id
1 'polypeptide(L)'
;MLPLSYNSQSLPNQPELTPFHYIYSAGFPELLEKLGISLFVSTYQAGKLMVVRAEQGCLNTLLRNFELLMGLALSPQQLAIGTRRQIWFLPNIPGIAGKVDPPNHYEACFVPRWSQVTGDIRIHELAWAGEELWFVNTRFSCLCTVNTESNFVPR
;
A
#
# COMPACT_ATOMS: atom_id res chain seq x y z
N MET A 1 -7.62 15.44 50.42
CA MET A 1 -7.68 15.39 48.94
C MET A 1 -6.76 16.49 48.42
N LEU A 2 -5.48 16.16 48.19
CA LEU A 2 -4.47 17.10 47.68
C LEU A 2 -4.42 16.97 46.14
N PRO A 3 -4.42 18.05 45.36
CA PRO A 3 -4.30 17.97 43.91
C PRO A 3 -2.83 17.72 43.52
N LEU A 4 -2.61 16.68 42.71
CA LEU A 4 -1.32 16.42 42.05
C LEU A 4 -1.22 17.38 40.85
N SER A 5 -0.31 18.35 40.92
CA SER A 5 0.09 19.16 39.78
C SER A 5 0.94 18.31 38.82
N TYR A 6 0.39 18.04 37.63
CA TYR A 6 1.12 17.39 36.54
C TYR A 6 2.10 18.41 35.94
N ASN A 7 3.39 18.16 36.12
CA ASN A 7 4.47 18.95 35.54
C ASN A 7 4.49 18.74 34.02
N SER A 8 4.39 19.82 33.24
CA SER A 8 4.47 19.78 31.78
C SER A 8 5.91 19.54 31.34
N GLN A 9 6.32 18.27 31.28
CA GLN A 9 7.54 17.89 30.56
C GLN A 9 7.27 17.95 29.06
N SER A 10 8.06 18.75 28.35
CA SER A 10 8.07 18.81 26.89
C SER A 10 8.38 17.44 26.29
N LEU A 11 7.58 17.01 25.32
CA LEU A 11 7.78 15.75 24.60
C LEU A 11 9.16 15.77 23.90
N PRO A 12 9.91 14.65 23.93
CA PRO A 12 11.21 14.57 23.27
C PRO A 12 11.09 14.79 21.75
N ASN A 13 12.13 15.45 21.23
CA ASN A 13 12.38 15.83 19.84
C ASN A 13 11.80 14.82 18.84
N GLN A 14 10.75 15.21 18.11
CA GLN A 14 10.23 14.36 17.03
C GLN A 14 11.30 14.25 15.94
N PRO A 15 11.62 13.03 15.44
CA PRO A 15 12.57 12.90 14.36
C PRO A 15 12.07 13.69 13.15
N GLU A 16 12.90 14.61 12.63
CA GLU A 16 12.61 15.32 11.40
C GLU A 16 12.33 14.30 10.29
N LEU A 17 11.13 14.37 9.72
CA LEU A 17 10.75 13.55 8.58
C LEU A 17 11.63 13.99 7.40
N THR A 18 12.65 13.22 7.06
CA THR A 18 13.42 13.46 5.84
C THR A 18 12.47 13.33 4.64
N PRO A 19 12.31 14.37 3.81
CA PRO A 19 11.45 14.31 2.63
C PRO A 19 11.90 13.17 1.72
N PHE A 20 10.94 12.42 1.18
CA PHE A 20 11.25 11.42 0.17
C PHE A 20 11.53 12.14 -1.16
N HIS A 21 12.76 12.01 -1.66
CA HIS A 21 13.18 12.65 -2.90
C HIS A 21 13.05 11.68 -4.09
N TYR A 22 12.52 12.17 -5.20
CA TYR A 22 12.42 11.44 -6.46
C TYR A 22 12.72 12.37 -7.64
N ILE A 23 13.20 11.77 -8.73
CA ILE A 23 13.39 12.44 -10.02
C ILE A 23 12.55 11.69 -11.06
N TYR A 24 12.01 12.42 -12.02
CA TYR A 24 11.21 11.87 -13.11
C TYR A 24 11.55 12.56 -14.42
N SER A 25 11.29 11.87 -15.54
CA SER A 25 11.48 12.43 -16.87
C SER A 25 10.42 13.50 -17.16
N ALA A 26 10.80 14.54 -17.91
CA ALA A 26 9.98 15.73 -18.12
C ALA A 26 8.57 15.45 -18.69
N GLY A 27 8.39 14.37 -19.46
CA GLY A 27 7.09 14.01 -20.08
C GLY A 27 6.24 13.00 -19.32
N PHE A 28 6.69 12.57 -18.14
CA PHE A 28 5.99 11.54 -17.37
C PHE A 28 4.68 12.02 -16.74
N PRO A 29 4.59 13.24 -16.15
CA PRO A 29 3.32 13.74 -15.64
C PRO A 29 2.24 13.82 -16.73
N GLU A 30 2.59 14.40 -17.88
CA GLU A 30 1.66 14.55 -19.00
C GLU A 30 1.21 13.20 -19.55
N LEU A 31 2.08 12.19 -19.50
CA LEU A 31 1.70 10.82 -19.88
C LEU A 31 0.64 10.25 -18.93
N LEU A 32 0.82 10.39 -17.61
CA LEU A 32 -0.15 9.91 -16.63
C LEU A 32 -1.50 10.64 -16.77
N GLU A 33 -1.48 11.95 -16.99
CA GLU A 33 -2.69 12.75 -17.22
C GLU A 33 -3.42 12.34 -18.50
N LYS A 34 -2.69 12.16 -19.62
CA LYS A 34 -3.28 11.71 -20.89
C LYS A 34 -3.91 10.33 -20.80
N LEU A 35 -3.31 9.44 -20.00
CA LEU A 35 -3.83 8.10 -19.76
C LEU A 35 -4.96 8.08 -18.72
N GLY A 36 -5.09 9.12 -17.89
CA GLY A 36 -6.04 9.16 -16.79
C GLY A 36 -5.77 8.11 -15.72
N ILE A 37 -4.49 7.82 -15.43
CA ILE A 37 -4.09 6.74 -14.52
C ILE A 37 -3.29 7.23 -13.31
N SER A 38 -3.31 6.42 -12.26
CA SER A 38 -2.35 6.46 -11.16
C SER A 38 -1.57 5.16 -11.11
N LEU A 39 -0.34 5.19 -10.62
CA LEU A 39 0.53 4.03 -10.49
C LEU A 39 0.76 3.68 -9.04
N PHE A 40 0.60 2.40 -8.70
CA PHE A 40 1.10 1.83 -7.46
C PHE A 40 2.48 1.24 -7.71
N VAL A 41 3.46 1.67 -6.92
CA VAL A 41 4.86 1.25 -7.03
C VAL A 41 5.30 0.66 -5.69
N SER A 42 5.74 -0.59 -5.74
CA SER A 42 6.40 -1.28 -4.65
C SER A 42 7.89 -0.96 -4.62
N THR A 43 8.47 -0.76 -3.44
CA THR A 43 9.92 -0.59 -3.28
C THR A 43 10.44 -1.62 -2.29
N TYR A 44 11.05 -2.69 -2.83
CA TYR A 44 11.43 -3.87 -2.05
C TYR A 44 12.33 -3.52 -0.84
N GLN A 45 13.42 -2.77 -1.08
CA GLN A 45 14.38 -2.44 -0.02
C GLN A 45 13.89 -1.34 0.92
N ALA A 46 13.09 -0.39 0.41
CA ALA A 46 12.63 0.76 1.20
C ALA A 46 11.33 0.47 1.96
N GLY A 47 10.64 -0.64 1.66
CA GLY A 47 9.36 -0.99 2.28
C GLY A 47 8.28 0.06 2.05
N LYS A 48 8.32 0.77 0.92
CA LYS A 48 7.32 1.79 0.58
C LYS A 48 6.36 1.26 -0.49
N LEU A 49 5.08 1.49 -0.26
CA LEU A 49 4.09 1.61 -1.31
C LEU A 49 4.01 3.08 -1.70
N MET A 50 4.34 3.39 -2.94
CA MET A 50 4.19 4.72 -3.51
C MET A 50 3.00 4.73 -4.46
N VAL A 51 2.10 5.69 -4.29
CA VAL A 51 1.06 5.99 -5.28
C VAL A 51 1.50 7.23 -6.02
N VAL A 52 1.73 7.12 -7.32
CA VAL A 52 2.15 8.21 -8.20
C VAL A 52 0.98 8.61 -9.06
N ARG A 53 0.62 9.89 -8.99
CA ARG A 53 -0.36 10.51 -9.89
C ARG A 53 0.21 11.81 -10.44
N ALA A 54 -0.41 12.31 -11.48
CA ALA A 54 -0.08 13.62 -12.04
C ALA A 54 -1.30 14.53 -12.00
N GLU A 55 -1.05 15.82 -11.80
CA GLU A 55 -2.06 16.86 -11.87
C GLU A 55 -1.40 18.20 -12.21
N GLN A 56 -1.98 18.91 -13.19
CA GLN A 56 -1.49 20.18 -13.70
C GLN A 56 -0.01 20.11 -14.10
N GLY A 57 0.41 19.00 -14.73
CA GLY A 57 1.79 18.78 -15.16
C GLY A 57 2.79 18.46 -14.03
N CYS A 58 2.32 18.33 -12.78
CA CYS A 58 3.16 18.00 -11.63
C CYS A 58 2.87 16.58 -11.12
N LEU A 59 3.89 15.85 -10.66
CA LEU A 59 3.66 14.62 -9.90
C LEU A 59 3.23 14.91 -8.48
N ASN A 60 2.29 14.12 -7.98
CA ASN A 60 1.95 14.01 -6.57
C ASN A 60 2.18 12.55 -6.14
N THR A 61 2.87 12.37 -5.01
CA THR A 61 3.21 11.05 -4.49
C THR A 61 2.68 10.85 -3.08
N LEU A 62 1.94 9.75 -2.89
CA LEU A 62 1.53 9.27 -1.58
C LEU A 62 2.40 8.09 -1.17
N LEU A 63 2.98 8.15 0.03
CA LEU A 63 3.82 7.06 0.56
C LEU A 63 3.16 6.37 1.75
N ARG A 64 3.22 5.05 1.76
CA ARG A 64 2.84 4.19 2.89
C ARG A 64 3.93 3.17 3.18
N ASN A 65 4.11 2.82 4.45
CA ASN A 65 5.14 1.89 4.88
C ASN A 65 4.56 0.49 5.07
N PHE A 66 5.25 -0.51 4.53
CA PHE A 66 4.97 -1.93 4.73
C PHE A 66 6.30 -2.69 4.86
N GLU A 67 6.37 -3.65 5.77
CA GLU A 67 7.59 -4.42 6.01
C GLU A 67 7.93 -5.33 4.82
N LEU A 68 9.04 -5.06 4.12
CA LEU A 68 9.48 -5.80 2.93
C LEU A 68 8.32 -6.06 1.96
N LEU A 69 7.77 -4.98 1.41
CA LEU A 69 6.73 -5.07 0.40
C LEU A 69 7.31 -5.69 -0.88
N MET A 70 6.70 -6.79 -1.34
CA MET A 70 7.23 -7.58 -2.45
C MET A 70 6.37 -7.51 -3.71
N GLY A 71 5.06 -7.73 -3.60
CA GLY A 71 4.15 -7.79 -4.73
C GLY A 71 2.81 -7.12 -4.48
N LEU A 72 2.08 -6.84 -5.56
CA LEU A 72 0.81 -6.10 -5.54
C LEU A 72 -0.19 -6.75 -6.48
N ALA A 73 -1.44 -6.91 -6.04
CA ALA A 73 -2.54 -7.28 -6.93
C ALA A 73 -3.68 -6.29 -6.81
N LEU A 74 -3.99 -5.60 -7.90
CA LEU A 74 -5.09 -4.66 -7.96
C LEU A 74 -6.29 -5.28 -8.70
N SER A 75 -7.48 -5.12 -8.12
CA SER A 75 -8.77 -5.29 -8.76
C SER A 75 -9.60 -4.00 -8.58
N PRO A 76 -10.70 -3.80 -9.31
CA PRO A 76 -11.57 -2.65 -9.09
C PRO A 76 -12.10 -2.56 -7.64
N GLN A 77 -12.24 -3.71 -6.96
CA GLN A 77 -12.81 -3.82 -5.63
C GLN A 77 -11.77 -3.71 -4.51
N GLN A 78 -10.52 -4.09 -4.75
CA GLN A 78 -9.51 -4.17 -3.69
C GLN A 78 -8.07 -4.23 -4.20
N LEU A 79 -7.16 -3.75 -3.38
CA LEU A 79 -5.72 -3.91 -3.51
C LEU A 79 -5.24 -4.96 -2.50
N ALA A 80 -4.52 -5.98 -2.96
CA ALA A 80 -3.75 -6.88 -2.11
C ALA A 80 -2.26 -6.54 -2.16
N ILE A 81 -1.60 -6.61 -1.00
CA ILE A 81 -0.18 -6.27 -0.84
C ILE A 81 0.54 -7.43 -0.17
N GLY A 82 1.45 -8.07 -0.90
CA GLY A 82 2.35 -9.09 -0.35
C GLY A 82 3.50 -8.43 0.40
N THR A 83 3.69 -8.83 1.66
CA THR A 83 4.77 -8.36 2.54
C THR A 83 5.53 -9.54 3.12
N ARG A 84 6.55 -9.29 3.95
CA ARG A 84 7.42 -10.35 4.51
C ARG A 84 6.65 -11.56 5.04
N ARG A 85 5.61 -11.33 5.84
CA ARG A 85 4.93 -12.38 6.63
C ARG A 85 3.42 -12.37 6.51
N GLN A 86 2.87 -11.51 5.66
CA GLN A 86 1.43 -11.33 5.54
C GLN A 86 1.05 -10.76 4.17
N ILE A 87 -0.19 -11.03 3.78
CA ILE A 87 -0.85 -10.35 2.68
C ILE A 87 -1.86 -9.38 3.29
N TRP A 88 -1.76 -8.10 2.97
CA TRP A 88 -2.74 -7.09 3.35
C TRP A 88 -3.83 -6.97 2.30
N PHE A 89 -5.06 -6.78 2.74
CA PHE A 89 -6.22 -6.56 1.88
C PHE A 89 -6.81 -5.19 2.18
N LEU A 90 -6.82 -4.37 1.14
CA LEU A 90 -7.28 -3.00 1.15
C LEU A 90 -8.47 -2.87 0.19
N PRO A 91 -9.71 -3.06 0.66
CA PRO A 91 -10.90 -2.77 -0.14
C PRO A 91 -10.91 -1.30 -0.60
N ASN A 92 -11.37 -1.08 -1.83
CA ASN A 92 -11.70 0.24 -2.34
C ASN A 92 -13.02 0.70 -1.73
N ILE A 93 -13.05 1.90 -1.16
CA ILE A 93 -14.25 2.49 -0.55
C ILE A 93 -14.54 3.83 -1.24
N PRO A 94 -15.23 3.83 -2.41
CA PRO A 94 -15.50 5.05 -3.17
C PRO A 94 -16.25 6.13 -2.38
N GLY A 95 -17.15 5.73 -1.47
CA GLY A 95 -17.90 6.65 -0.61
C GLY A 95 -17.05 7.44 0.39
N ILE A 96 -15.78 7.04 0.59
CA ILE A 96 -14.79 7.78 1.37
C ILE A 96 -13.91 8.65 0.46
N ALA A 97 -13.61 8.22 -0.76
CA ALA A 97 -12.68 8.90 -1.66
C ALA A 97 -13.02 10.38 -1.88
N GLY A 98 -14.29 10.70 -2.16
CA GLY A 98 -14.75 12.09 -2.32
C GLY A 98 -14.76 12.93 -1.04
N LYS A 99 -14.55 12.32 0.13
CA LYS A 99 -14.49 13.01 1.43
C LYS A 99 -13.06 13.21 1.93
N VAL A 100 -12.07 12.57 1.30
CA VAL A 100 -10.66 12.80 1.62
C VAL A 100 -10.33 14.23 1.21
N ASP A 101 -9.66 14.99 2.07
CA ASP A 101 -9.24 16.36 1.75
C ASP A 101 -8.12 16.36 0.68
N PRO A 102 -8.22 17.20 -0.37
CA PRO A 102 -9.34 18.09 -0.69
C PRO A 102 -10.59 17.33 -1.19
N PRO A 103 -11.81 17.71 -0.78
CA PRO A 103 -13.02 17.00 -1.18
C PRO A 103 -13.18 16.86 -2.70
N ASN A 104 -13.68 15.71 -3.13
CA ASN A 104 -13.87 15.33 -4.54
C ASN A 104 -12.60 15.32 -5.40
N HIS A 105 -11.42 15.20 -4.77
CA HIS A 105 -10.14 15.14 -5.47
C HIS A 105 -9.69 13.74 -5.85
N TYR A 106 -10.20 12.73 -5.14
CA TYR A 106 -9.82 11.33 -5.31
C TYR A 106 -11.02 10.49 -5.71
N GLU A 107 -10.80 9.58 -6.66
CA GLU A 107 -11.83 8.67 -7.19
C GLU A 107 -11.84 7.30 -6.50
N ALA A 108 -10.73 6.93 -5.86
CA ALA A 108 -10.57 5.66 -5.16
C ALA A 108 -9.90 5.85 -3.79
N CYS A 109 -10.30 5.03 -2.82
CA CYS A 109 -9.75 5.05 -1.47
C CYS A 109 -9.55 3.62 -0.98
N PHE A 110 -8.31 3.13 -1.03
CA PHE A 110 -7.95 1.79 -0.58
C PHE A 110 -7.55 1.81 0.89
N VAL A 111 -8.36 1.20 1.74
CA VAL A 111 -8.19 1.27 3.19
C VAL A 111 -7.77 -0.10 3.73
N PRO A 112 -6.69 -0.22 4.53
CA PRO A 112 -6.34 -1.47 5.19
C PRO A 112 -7.49 -1.96 6.07
N ARG A 113 -8.02 -3.14 5.77
CA ARG A 113 -9.15 -3.73 6.52
C ARG A 113 -8.77 -5.01 7.24
N TRP A 114 -7.94 -5.84 6.62
CA TRP A 114 -7.49 -7.08 7.23
C TRP A 114 -6.19 -7.57 6.57
N SER A 115 -5.55 -8.55 7.20
CA SER A 115 -4.39 -9.26 6.65
C SER A 115 -4.47 -10.76 6.92
N GLN A 116 -3.91 -11.54 6.01
CA GLN A 116 -3.64 -12.97 6.20
C GLN A 116 -2.18 -13.14 6.59
N VAL A 117 -1.91 -13.72 7.76
CA VAL A 117 -0.56 -14.14 8.12
C VAL A 117 -0.18 -15.35 7.27
N THR A 118 1.01 -15.32 6.68
CA THR A 118 1.54 -16.42 5.83
C THR A 118 2.85 -16.99 6.37
N GLY A 119 3.52 -16.27 7.27
CA GLY A 119 4.92 -16.50 7.57
C GLY A 119 5.85 -16.06 6.43
N ASP A 120 7.16 -16.26 6.62
CA ASP A 120 8.17 -15.87 5.62
C ASP A 120 8.21 -16.90 4.48
N ILE A 121 7.27 -16.78 3.54
CA ILE A 121 7.15 -17.64 2.37
C ILE A 121 7.73 -17.00 1.10
N ARG A 122 8.37 -15.83 1.24
CA ARG A 122 8.93 -15.06 0.12
C ARG A 122 7.88 -14.84 -0.98
N ILE A 123 6.76 -14.22 -0.62
CA ILE A 123 5.71 -13.82 -1.57
C ILE A 123 6.32 -12.86 -2.57
N HIS A 124 6.29 -13.12 -3.88
CA HIS A 124 6.89 -12.21 -4.86
C HIS A 124 5.87 -11.42 -5.68
N GLU A 125 5.01 -12.11 -6.43
CA GLU A 125 3.97 -11.46 -7.23
C GLU A 125 2.60 -12.03 -6.85
N LEU A 126 1.57 -11.18 -6.95
CA LEU A 126 0.19 -11.56 -6.68
C LEU A 126 -0.68 -11.18 -7.89
N ALA A 127 -1.76 -11.93 -8.10
CA ALA A 127 -2.75 -11.61 -9.11
C ALA A 127 -4.13 -12.08 -8.68
N TRP A 128 -5.15 -11.31 -9.04
CA TRP A 128 -6.54 -11.71 -8.87
C TRP A 128 -6.98 -12.57 -10.07
N ALA A 129 -7.51 -13.76 -9.79
CA ALA A 129 -8.20 -14.61 -10.76
C ALA A 129 -9.68 -14.66 -10.39
N GLY A 130 -10.46 -13.70 -10.92
CA GLY A 130 -11.80 -13.44 -10.40
C GLY A 130 -11.74 -12.91 -8.97
N GLU A 131 -12.39 -13.62 -8.04
CA GLU A 131 -12.37 -13.27 -6.60
C GLU A 131 -11.25 -13.96 -5.81
N GLU A 132 -10.55 -14.93 -6.42
CA GLU A 132 -9.47 -15.66 -5.74
C GLU A 132 -8.13 -14.95 -5.94
N LEU A 133 -7.39 -14.75 -4.84
CA LEU A 133 -6.03 -14.20 -4.88
C LEU A 133 -5.02 -15.33 -5.08
N TRP A 134 -4.29 -15.27 -6.19
CA TRP A 134 -3.15 -16.11 -6.48
C TRP A 134 -1.85 -15.38 -6.17
N PHE A 135 -0.85 -16.10 -5.70
CA PHE A 135 0.47 -15.52 -5.45
C PHE A 135 1.59 -16.54 -5.61
N VAL A 136 2.77 -16.03 -5.93
CA VAL A 136 4.00 -16.82 -6.05
C VAL A 136 4.63 -17.00 -4.68
N ASN A 137 4.79 -18.25 -4.25
CA ASN A 137 5.52 -18.63 -3.05
C ASN A 137 6.88 -19.20 -3.46
N THR A 138 7.92 -18.35 -3.45
CA THR A 138 9.25 -18.78 -3.93
C THR A 138 9.99 -19.63 -2.90
N ARG A 139 9.62 -19.58 -1.61
CA ARG A 139 10.22 -20.46 -0.61
C ARG A 139 9.82 -21.93 -0.81
N PHE A 140 8.61 -22.16 -1.31
CA PHE A 140 8.08 -23.50 -1.60
C PHE A 140 8.04 -23.84 -3.10
N SER A 141 8.50 -22.94 -3.97
CA SER A 141 8.53 -23.12 -5.43
C SER A 141 7.16 -23.47 -6.03
N CYS A 142 6.10 -22.78 -5.60
CA CYS A 142 4.74 -23.04 -6.07
C CYS A 142 3.92 -21.76 -6.23
N LEU A 143 2.80 -21.91 -6.94
CA LEU A 143 1.69 -20.96 -6.84
C LEU A 143 0.84 -21.33 -5.63
N CYS A 144 0.21 -20.33 -5.03
CA CYS A 144 -0.62 -20.52 -3.85
C CYS A 144 -1.88 -19.66 -3.95
N THR A 145 -2.93 -20.10 -3.27
CA THR A 145 -4.08 -19.25 -2.96
C THR A 145 -4.26 -19.12 -1.46
N VAL A 146 -4.98 -18.08 -1.04
CA VAL A 146 -5.20 -17.79 0.38
C VAL A 146 -6.14 -18.82 1.00
N ASN A 147 -5.83 -19.25 2.22
CA ASN A 147 -6.71 -20.12 3.00
C ASN A 147 -6.69 -19.71 4.47
N THR A 148 -7.84 -19.65 5.12
CA THR A 148 -7.96 -19.15 6.49
C THR A 148 -7.53 -20.15 7.56
N GLU A 149 -7.47 -21.46 7.24
CA GLU A 149 -7.07 -22.51 8.17
C GLU A 149 -5.56 -22.80 8.09
N SER A 150 -5.04 -22.91 6.87
CA SER A 150 -3.63 -23.26 6.61
C SER A 150 -2.77 -22.07 6.21
N ASN A 151 -3.31 -20.84 6.23
CA ASN A 151 -2.74 -19.60 5.71
C ASN A 151 -2.67 -19.53 4.17
N PHE A 152 -2.26 -20.62 3.53
CA PHE A 152 -2.20 -20.77 2.08
C PHE A 152 -2.34 -22.23 1.66
N VAL A 153 -2.70 -22.44 0.39
CA VAL A 153 -2.77 -23.77 -0.24
C VAL A 153 -1.95 -23.73 -1.54
N PRO A 154 -0.91 -24.58 -1.69
CA PRO A 154 -0.19 -24.76 -2.95
C PRO A 154 -1.11 -25.23 -4.09
N ARG A 155 -0.85 -24.76 -5.30
CA ARG A 155 -1.59 -25.08 -6.54
C ARG A 155 -0.66 -25.62 -7.61
#